data_AF-A0A836EHW0-F1
#
_entry.id   AF-A0A836EHW0-F1
#
_cell.length_a   1.000
_cell.length_b   1.000
_cell.length_c   1.000
_cell.angle_alpha   90.00
_cell.angle_beta   90.00
_cell.angle_gamma   90.00
#
_symmetry.space_group_name_H-M   'P 1'
#
loop_
_entity.id
_entity.type
_entity.pdbx_description
1 polymer ?
#
loop_
_entity_poly.entity_id
_entity_poly.type
_entity_poly.pdbx_seq_one_letter_code
_entity_poly.pdbx_strand_id
1 'polypeptide(L)'
;EDMVCLSCTATGERVCLAAEGFGNRHCFLENIADKNIPPDLSQCVFVIEQALSVRALQELVTAAGSETGKGTGSGHRTLLYGNAILLRHLNSDMYLACLSTSSSNDKLAFDVGLQEHSHGEACWWTVHPASKQRSEGEKVRVGDDLILVSVATERYLHTTKENDLSVVNASFHVTHWSVQPYGTGISRMKYVGYVFGGDVLRFFHGGDECLTIPSTWSPAPSQNLVIYEGGSVMSQARSLWRLELARTKWAGGFINWLHPMRIRHLTTGRYLGVKENNELYLVDRNEATIETSTFWLRQEKDDQKIVLEDKDLEVGDSTVIMQHATTCLWVSYKSYETKKKGVGKVEEKQAVLHEEGKMDDGLDFSRSQEEESRTARVIRKCSSLFTQFIT
;
A
#
# COMPACT_ATOMS: atom_id res chain seq x y z
N GLU A 1 -7.04 3.50 15.22
CA GLU A 1 -5.96 3.76 14.23
C GLU A 1 -5.17 2.52 13.81
N ASP A 2 -5.70 1.31 14.04
CA ASP A 2 -5.08 0.12 13.45
C ASP A 2 -5.41 0.07 11.96
N MET A 3 -4.42 -0.26 11.15
CA MET A 3 -4.55 -0.41 9.70
C MET A 3 -4.83 -1.88 9.39
N VAL A 4 -5.91 -2.11 8.67
CA VAL A 4 -6.42 -3.45 8.35
C VAL A 4 -6.82 -3.56 6.89
N CYS A 5 -6.83 -4.79 6.41
CA CYS A 5 -7.36 -5.17 5.11
C CYS A 5 -8.53 -6.15 5.33
N LEU A 6 -9.60 -6.03 4.55
CA LEU A 6 -10.72 -6.97 4.60
C LEU A 6 -10.55 -8.00 3.47
N SER A 7 -10.36 -9.26 3.83
CA SER A 7 -10.11 -10.34 2.87
C SER A 7 -11.22 -11.39 2.89
N CYS A 8 -11.48 -12.04 1.75
CA CYS A 8 -12.39 -13.18 1.68
C CYS A 8 -11.98 -14.13 0.55
N THR A 9 -12.72 -15.23 0.42
CA THR A 9 -12.54 -16.24 -0.65
C THR A 9 -13.85 -16.53 -1.40
N ALA A 10 -14.84 -15.65 -1.28
CA ALA A 10 -16.20 -15.89 -1.80
C ALA A 10 -16.26 -15.95 -3.35
N THR A 11 -15.29 -15.35 -4.04
CA THR A 11 -15.18 -15.39 -5.51
C THR A 11 -14.39 -16.60 -6.03
N GLY A 12 -13.99 -17.52 -5.16
CA GLY A 12 -13.18 -18.71 -5.49
C GLY A 12 -11.67 -18.49 -5.34
N GLU A 13 -11.23 -17.23 -5.21
CA GLU A 13 -9.83 -16.87 -4.99
C GLU A 13 -9.69 -16.00 -3.74
N ARG A 14 -8.48 -15.95 -3.15
CA ARG A 14 -8.21 -15.08 -2.02
C ARG A 14 -8.09 -13.63 -2.50
N VAL A 15 -9.04 -12.79 -2.10
CA VAL A 15 -9.14 -11.39 -2.52
C VAL A 15 -9.20 -10.45 -1.32
N CYS A 16 -8.92 -9.18 -1.55
CA CYS A 16 -9.04 -8.10 -0.58
C CYS A 16 -9.99 -7.01 -1.11
N LEU A 17 -10.82 -6.45 -0.23
CA LEU A 17 -11.59 -5.24 -0.53
C LEU A 17 -10.62 -4.10 -0.83
N ALA A 18 -10.85 -3.40 -1.94
CA ALA A 18 -10.04 -2.29 -2.39
C ALA A 18 -10.90 -1.14 -2.92
N ALA A 19 -10.32 0.06 -2.94
CA ALA A 19 -10.90 1.23 -3.56
C ALA A 19 -9.80 2.18 -4.03
N GLU A 20 -10.07 2.93 -5.11
CA GLU A 20 -9.14 3.96 -5.58
C GLU A 20 -9.36 5.29 -4.83
N GLY A 21 -10.62 5.66 -4.63
CA GLY A 21 -11.00 6.99 -4.17
C GLY A 21 -11.01 7.96 -5.35
N PHE A 22 -9.87 8.59 -5.64
CA PHE A 22 -9.81 9.60 -6.71
C PHE A 22 -10.08 8.98 -8.10
N GLY A 23 -11.03 9.56 -8.84
CA GLY A 23 -11.45 9.07 -10.17
C GLY A 23 -12.36 7.84 -10.14
N ASN A 24 -12.38 7.04 -9.06
CA ASN A 24 -13.34 5.96 -8.88
C ASN A 24 -13.68 5.76 -7.39
N ARG A 25 -14.95 6.00 -7.05
CA ARG A 25 -15.47 5.86 -5.68
C ARG A 25 -15.97 4.44 -5.38
N HIS A 26 -16.22 3.60 -6.38
CA HIS A 26 -16.71 2.24 -6.15
C HIS A 26 -15.60 1.33 -5.60
N CYS A 27 -15.98 0.45 -4.69
CA CYS A 27 -15.11 -0.62 -4.23
C CYS A 27 -15.00 -1.73 -5.27
N PHE A 28 -13.86 -2.41 -5.26
CA PHE A 28 -13.57 -3.58 -6.08
C PHE A 28 -12.76 -4.60 -5.27
N LEU A 29 -12.39 -5.70 -5.89
CA LEU A 29 -11.59 -6.74 -5.28
C LEU A 29 -10.18 -6.78 -5.88
N GLU A 30 -9.18 -6.75 -5.01
CA GLU A 30 -7.78 -6.95 -5.35
C GLU A 30 -7.40 -8.41 -5.10
N ASN A 31 -6.88 -9.10 -6.11
CA ASN A 31 -6.41 -10.48 -5.95
C ASN A 31 -5.11 -10.48 -5.12
N ILE A 32 -5.11 -11.29 -4.05
CA ILE A 32 -3.97 -11.46 -3.12
C ILE A 32 -3.57 -12.94 -2.99
N ALA A 33 -4.00 -13.79 -3.93
CA ALA A 33 -3.78 -15.23 -3.90
C ALA A 33 -2.37 -15.59 -4.38
N ASP A 34 -1.96 -15.02 -5.52
CA ASP A 34 -0.65 -15.27 -6.10
C ASP A 34 0.43 -14.47 -5.34
N LYS A 35 1.52 -15.15 -4.98
CA LYS A 35 2.68 -14.52 -4.33
C LYS A 35 3.63 -13.86 -5.34
N ASN A 36 3.61 -14.33 -6.59
CA ASN A 36 4.46 -13.84 -7.66
C ASN A 36 3.92 -12.54 -8.27
N ILE A 37 2.61 -12.32 -8.24
CA ILE A 37 2.04 -11.04 -8.66
C ILE A 37 1.84 -10.17 -7.41
N PRO A 38 2.59 -9.05 -7.24
CA PRO A 38 2.39 -8.18 -6.09
C PRO A 38 0.98 -7.56 -6.10
N PRO A 39 0.21 -7.70 -5.01
CA PRO A 39 -1.05 -6.98 -4.86
C PRO A 39 -0.83 -5.49 -4.61
N ASP A 40 -1.70 -4.62 -5.15
CA ASP A 40 -1.69 -3.19 -4.84
C ASP A 40 -2.36 -2.92 -3.49
N LEU A 41 -1.68 -3.31 -2.40
CA LEU A 41 -2.19 -3.15 -1.04
C LEU A 41 -2.43 -1.68 -0.67
N SER A 42 -1.85 -0.71 -1.41
CA SER A 42 -2.08 0.72 -1.16
C SER A 42 -3.55 1.14 -1.29
N GLN A 43 -4.32 0.38 -2.07
CA GLN A 43 -5.76 0.58 -2.32
C GLN A 43 -6.64 -0.29 -1.40
N CYS A 44 -6.03 -1.16 -0.60
CA CYS A 44 -6.72 -2.17 0.22
C CYS A 44 -6.77 -1.80 1.71
N VAL A 45 -6.00 -0.80 2.14
CA VAL A 45 -5.80 -0.51 3.56
C VAL A 45 -6.86 0.46 4.08
N PHE A 46 -7.55 0.02 5.13
CA PHE A 46 -8.49 0.82 5.90
C PHE A 46 -7.97 1.02 7.33
N VAL A 47 -8.24 2.18 7.90
CA VAL A 47 -8.00 2.51 9.30
C VAL A 47 -9.31 2.35 10.05
N ILE A 48 -9.30 1.56 11.12
CA ILE A 48 -10.42 1.56 12.09
C ILE A 48 -10.32 2.86 12.88
N GLU A 49 -11.13 3.83 12.48
CA GLU A 49 -11.11 5.18 13.04
C GLU A 49 -11.93 5.27 14.32
N GLN A 50 -13.13 4.68 14.30
CA GLN A 50 -14.00 4.61 15.47
C GLN A 50 -14.63 3.22 15.60
N ALA A 51 -14.88 2.83 16.85
CA ALA A 51 -15.65 1.65 17.21
C ALA A 51 -16.55 2.02 18.40
N LEU A 52 -17.87 1.93 18.21
CA LEU A 52 -18.88 2.36 19.16
C LEU A 52 -19.90 1.25 19.37
N SER A 53 -20.54 1.21 20.55
CA SER A 53 -21.77 0.45 20.68
C SER A 53 -22.87 1.07 19.80
N VAL A 54 -23.82 0.28 19.33
CA VAL A 54 -24.93 0.77 18.48
C VAL A 54 -25.70 1.91 19.16
N ARG A 55 -25.91 1.83 20.47
CA ARG A 55 -26.57 2.90 21.24
C ARG A 55 -25.78 4.21 21.21
N ALA A 56 -24.48 4.13 21.44
CA ALA A 56 -23.61 5.31 21.39
C ALA A 56 -23.55 5.92 19.98
N LEU A 57 -23.61 5.09 18.93
CA LEU A 57 -23.70 5.56 17.56
C LEU A 57 -25.01 6.31 17.30
N GLN A 58 -26.15 5.77 17.74
CA GLN A 58 -27.45 6.44 17.61
C GLN A 58 -27.46 7.82 18.27
N GLU A 59 -26.89 7.92 19.48
CA GLU A 59 -26.73 9.18 20.19
C GLU A 59 -25.85 10.17 19.40
N LEU A 60 -24.73 9.69 18.83
CA LEU A 60 -23.82 10.50 18.02
C LEU A 60 -24.47 11.00 16.72
N VAL A 61 -25.13 10.12 15.97
CA VAL A 61 -25.78 10.47 14.70
C VAL A 61 -26.93 11.46 14.93
N THR A 62 -27.71 11.26 16.01
CA THR A 62 -28.79 12.18 16.39
C THR A 62 -28.23 13.55 16.82
N ALA A 63 -27.13 13.56 17.60
CA ALA A 63 -26.49 14.78 18.05
C ALA A 63 -25.76 15.55 16.92
N ALA A 64 -25.23 14.86 15.91
CA ALA A 64 -24.58 15.50 14.77
C ALA A 64 -25.54 16.33 13.90
N GLY A 65 -26.86 16.15 14.04
CA GLY A 65 -27.89 17.03 13.45
C GLY A 65 -27.99 18.40 14.12
N SER A 66 -27.34 18.58 15.28
CA SER A 66 -27.13 19.86 15.95
C SER A 66 -25.66 20.24 15.86
N GLU A 67 -25.33 21.33 15.19
CA GLU A 67 -23.95 21.77 14.93
C GLU A 67 -23.12 21.88 16.22
N THR A 68 -22.28 20.88 16.51
CA THR A 68 -21.01 20.95 17.28
C THR A 68 -20.59 19.53 17.70
N GLY A 69 -19.86 18.81 16.86
CA GLY A 69 -19.46 17.44 17.17
C GLY A 69 -18.09 17.07 16.62
N LYS A 70 -17.02 17.76 17.04
CA LYS A 70 -15.69 17.15 16.96
C LYS A 70 -15.69 15.95 17.91
N GLY A 71 -15.70 14.75 17.33
CA GLY A 71 -15.83 13.49 18.05
C GLY A 71 -14.89 13.39 19.24
N THR A 72 -15.43 12.95 20.37
CA THR A 72 -14.66 12.63 21.57
C THR A 72 -13.60 11.60 21.18
N GLY A 73 -12.33 12.01 21.19
CA GLY A 73 -11.19 11.15 20.88
C GLY A 73 -11.20 9.92 21.78
N SER A 74 -11.71 8.82 21.25
CA SER A 74 -11.64 7.53 21.90
C SER A 74 -10.21 7.04 21.74
N GLY A 75 -9.47 6.91 22.85
CA GLY A 75 -8.20 6.18 22.87
C GLY A 75 -8.34 4.75 22.29
N HIS A 76 -7.23 4.01 22.21
CA HIS A 76 -7.21 2.65 21.65
C HIS A 76 -8.18 1.71 22.38
N ARG A 77 -9.39 1.57 21.82
CA ARG A 77 -10.43 0.67 22.33
C ARG A 77 -10.34 -0.66 21.61
N THR A 78 -10.44 -1.74 22.36
CA THR A 78 -10.57 -3.08 21.79
C THR A 78 -11.89 -3.20 21.05
N LEU A 79 -11.86 -3.68 19.80
CA LEU A 79 -13.06 -3.97 19.03
C LEU A 79 -13.79 -5.18 19.64
N LEU A 80 -15.09 -5.03 19.85
CA LEU A 80 -15.99 -6.08 20.31
C LEU A 80 -16.99 -6.43 19.21
N TYR A 81 -17.43 -7.69 19.17
CA TYR A 81 -18.61 -8.06 18.41
C TYR A 81 -19.83 -7.26 18.89
N GLY A 82 -20.62 -6.75 17.96
CA GLY A 82 -21.76 -5.87 18.19
C GLY A 82 -21.45 -4.39 18.12
N ASN A 83 -20.15 -4.03 18.04
CA ASN A 83 -19.78 -2.65 17.78
C ASN A 83 -20.09 -2.26 16.33
N ALA A 84 -20.49 -1.01 16.14
CA ALA A 84 -20.44 -0.32 14.87
C ALA A 84 -19.05 0.31 14.68
N ILE A 85 -18.46 0.10 13.50
CA ILE A 85 -17.15 0.61 13.12
C ILE A 85 -17.25 1.62 11.98
N LEU A 86 -16.33 2.58 12.02
CA LEU A 86 -16.09 3.53 10.94
C LEU A 86 -14.72 3.21 10.32
N LEU A 87 -14.72 2.91 9.03
CA LEU A 87 -13.52 2.53 8.28
C LEU A 87 -13.12 3.66 7.33
N ARG A 88 -11.95 4.26 7.55
CA ARG A 88 -11.36 5.27 6.66
C ARG A 88 -10.32 4.63 5.74
N HIS A 89 -10.48 4.78 4.44
CA HIS A 89 -9.52 4.34 3.45
C HIS A 89 -8.22 5.16 3.55
N LEU A 90 -7.09 4.49 3.81
CA LEU A 90 -5.83 5.13 4.16
C LEU A 90 -5.30 6.06 3.05
N ASN A 91 -5.51 5.71 1.78
CA ASN A 91 -4.94 6.46 0.67
C ASN A 91 -5.74 7.73 0.31
N SER A 92 -7.06 7.71 0.46
CA SER A 92 -7.93 8.79 0.00
C SER A 92 -8.56 9.62 1.13
N ASP A 93 -8.39 9.22 2.38
CA ASP A 93 -9.04 9.79 3.57
C ASP A 93 -10.58 9.78 3.52
N MET A 94 -11.15 8.91 2.71
CA MET A 94 -12.59 8.75 2.56
C MET A 94 -13.08 7.55 3.35
N TYR A 95 -14.37 7.49 3.62
CA TYR A 95 -14.97 6.46 4.46
C TYR A 95 -15.68 5.39 3.62
N LEU A 96 -15.53 4.12 3.99
CA LEU A 96 -16.25 3.01 3.38
C LEU A 96 -17.75 3.15 3.66
N ALA A 97 -18.56 3.22 2.62
CA ALA A 97 -19.97 3.51 2.71
C ALA A 97 -20.83 2.61 1.83
N CYS A 98 -22.05 2.35 2.30
CA CYS A 98 -23.13 1.89 1.46
C CYS A 98 -23.66 3.09 0.65
N LEU A 99 -23.60 3.01 -0.67
CA LEU A 99 -24.07 4.07 -1.57
C LEU A 99 -25.57 3.95 -1.81
N SER A 100 -26.17 5.01 -2.35
CA SER A 100 -27.59 5.02 -2.75
C SER A 100 -27.82 4.45 -4.15
N THR A 101 -26.76 4.23 -4.92
CA THR A 101 -26.80 3.65 -6.26
C THR A 101 -26.83 2.12 -6.20
N SER A 102 -27.27 1.50 -7.30
CA SER A 102 -27.25 0.06 -7.48
C SER A 102 -26.84 -0.26 -8.92
N SER A 103 -25.77 -1.02 -9.07
CA SER A 103 -25.22 -1.47 -10.36
C SER A 103 -25.24 -2.98 -10.55
N SER A 104 -25.62 -3.75 -9.53
CA SER A 104 -25.71 -5.22 -9.55
C SER A 104 -27.01 -5.71 -10.22
N ASN A 105 -27.01 -6.97 -10.68
CA ASN A 105 -28.24 -7.61 -11.13
C ASN A 105 -29.23 -7.86 -9.99
N ASP A 106 -28.76 -7.95 -8.74
CA ASP A 106 -29.61 -7.94 -7.56
C ASP A 106 -30.19 -6.53 -7.33
N LYS A 107 -31.46 -6.34 -7.71
CA LYS A 107 -32.16 -5.05 -7.59
C LYS A 107 -32.33 -4.57 -6.15
N LEU A 108 -32.12 -5.44 -5.17
CA LEU A 108 -32.17 -5.08 -3.77
C LEU A 108 -30.79 -4.68 -3.25
N ALA A 109 -29.71 -5.00 -3.96
CA ALA A 109 -28.36 -4.66 -3.54
C ALA A 109 -28.06 -3.17 -3.78
N PHE A 110 -27.24 -2.61 -2.91
CA PHE A 110 -26.68 -1.26 -3.06
C PHE A 110 -25.19 -1.33 -3.34
N ASP A 111 -24.66 -0.39 -4.11
CA ASP A 111 -23.23 -0.33 -4.37
C ASP A 111 -22.48 0.00 -3.07
N VAL A 112 -21.25 -0.51 -2.95
CA VAL A 112 -20.33 -0.12 -1.87
C VAL A 112 -19.19 0.70 -2.46
N GLY A 113 -18.81 1.75 -1.76
CA GLY A 113 -17.78 2.67 -2.21
C GLY A 113 -17.26 3.58 -1.11
N LEU A 114 -16.68 4.71 -1.52
CA LEU A 114 -16.06 5.69 -0.62
C LEU A 114 -16.83 7.02 -0.62
N GLN A 115 -17.02 7.61 0.57
CA GLN A 115 -17.59 8.95 0.77
C GLN A 115 -16.59 9.89 1.47
N GLU A 116 -16.59 11.17 1.12
CA GLU A 116 -15.67 12.18 1.68
C GLU A 116 -15.92 12.48 3.16
N HIS A 117 -17.17 12.39 3.60
CA HIS A 117 -17.56 12.67 4.96
C HIS A 117 -18.24 11.45 5.59
N SER A 118 -18.06 11.29 6.90
CA SER A 118 -18.65 10.21 7.70
C SER A 118 -20.04 10.54 8.26
N HIS A 119 -20.72 11.56 7.71
CA HIS A 119 -22.03 12.00 8.18
C HIS A 119 -23.12 10.94 7.95
N GLY A 120 -24.00 10.81 8.94
CA GLY A 120 -25.10 9.84 8.90
C GLY A 120 -24.65 8.40 9.10
N GLU A 121 -25.51 7.46 8.72
CA GLU A 121 -25.34 6.03 9.01
C GLU A 121 -24.65 5.26 7.86
N ALA A 122 -24.55 5.86 6.68
CA ALA A 122 -24.09 5.18 5.46
C ALA A 122 -22.67 4.63 5.56
N CYS A 123 -21.80 5.28 6.35
CA CYS A 123 -20.40 4.92 6.54
C CYS A 123 -20.17 3.93 7.70
N TRP A 124 -21.23 3.54 8.42
CA TRP A 124 -21.13 2.71 9.61
C TRP A 124 -21.50 1.26 9.32
N TRP A 125 -20.71 0.34 9.89
CA TRP A 125 -20.87 -1.10 9.72
C TRP A 125 -20.85 -1.79 11.08
N THR A 126 -21.85 -2.59 11.41
CA THR A 126 -21.83 -3.42 12.62
C THR A 126 -21.07 -4.72 12.37
N VAL A 127 -20.30 -5.15 13.37
CA VAL A 127 -19.43 -6.32 13.30
C VAL A 127 -20.07 -7.49 14.05
N HIS A 128 -20.37 -8.57 13.34
CA HIS A 128 -21.02 -9.77 13.90
C HIS A 128 -20.11 -11.00 13.75
N PRO A 129 -20.20 -11.98 14.67
CA PRO A 129 -19.44 -13.20 14.59
C PRO A 129 -19.94 -14.09 13.45
N ALA A 130 -19.03 -14.58 12.60
CA ALA A 130 -19.38 -15.49 11.51
C ALA A 130 -19.76 -16.91 11.99
N SER A 131 -19.38 -17.28 13.21
CA SER A 131 -19.61 -18.62 13.76
C SER A 131 -20.09 -18.57 15.21
N LYS A 132 -20.71 -19.66 15.67
CA LYS A 132 -21.17 -19.83 17.07
C LYS A 132 -20.04 -19.95 18.10
N GLN A 133 -18.78 -19.94 17.67
CA GLN A 133 -17.62 -19.96 18.58
C GLN A 133 -17.32 -18.60 19.21
N ARG A 134 -17.97 -17.54 18.71
CA ARG A 134 -17.88 -16.18 19.23
C ARG A 134 -19.27 -15.67 19.53
N SER A 135 -19.35 -14.73 20.47
CA SER A 135 -20.61 -14.09 20.88
C SER A 135 -20.49 -12.57 20.86
N GLU A 136 -21.65 -11.91 20.73
CA GLU A 136 -21.79 -10.46 20.91
C GLU A 136 -21.15 -10.01 22.24
N GLY A 137 -20.41 -8.90 22.20
CA GLY A 137 -19.65 -8.38 23.34
C GLY A 137 -18.27 -9.02 23.55
N GLU A 138 -17.92 -10.13 22.88
CA GLU A 138 -16.57 -10.69 22.94
C GLU A 138 -15.57 -9.87 22.11
N LYS A 139 -14.29 -9.94 22.48
CA LYS A 139 -13.19 -9.28 21.74
C LYS A 139 -12.98 -9.94 20.39
N VAL A 140 -12.97 -9.14 19.33
CA VAL A 140 -12.56 -9.60 17.99
C VAL A 140 -11.06 -9.90 17.99
N ARG A 141 -10.68 -11.08 17.49
CA ARG A 141 -9.27 -11.49 17.40
C ARG A 141 -8.76 -11.42 15.98
N VAL A 142 -7.45 -11.25 15.83
CA VAL A 142 -6.77 -11.31 14.54
C VAL A 142 -7.03 -12.67 13.88
N GLY A 143 -7.51 -12.64 12.64
CA GLY A 143 -7.84 -13.85 11.88
C GLY A 143 -9.23 -14.42 12.14
N ASP A 144 -10.03 -13.82 13.03
CA ASP A 144 -11.46 -14.16 13.11
C ASP A 144 -12.16 -13.78 11.80
N ASP A 145 -13.13 -14.60 11.39
CA ASP A 145 -14.06 -14.28 10.30
C ASP A 145 -15.24 -13.47 10.85
N LEU A 146 -15.59 -12.41 10.13
CA LEU A 146 -16.60 -11.43 10.50
C LEU A 146 -17.70 -11.36 9.45
N ILE A 147 -18.86 -10.95 9.92
CA ILE A 147 -19.96 -10.48 9.09
C ILE A 147 -20.08 -8.97 9.33
N LEU A 148 -20.06 -8.19 8.26
CA LEU A 148 -20.22 -6.74 8.32
C LEU A 148 -21.61 -6.38 7.80
N VAL A 149 -22.39 -5.64 8.60
CA VAL A 149 -23.76 -5.22 8.26
C VAL A 149 -23.84 -3.71 8.24
N SER A 150 -24.27 -3.13 7.12
CA SER A 150 -24.48 -1.69 6.98
C SER A 150 -25.53 -1.21 7.97
N VAL A 151 -25.23 -0.15 8.72
CA VAL A 151 -26.21 0.47 9.63
C VAL A 151 -27.36 1.10 8.84
N ALA A 152 -27.06 1.78 7.73
CA ALA A 152 -28.07 2.50 6.96
C ALA A 152 -29.08 1.61 6.23
N THR A 153 -28.68 0.39 5.85
CA THR A 153 -29.51 -0.48 4.98
C THR A 153 -29.81 -1.85 5.58
N GLU A 154 -29.21 -2.20 6.72
CA GLU A 154 -29.29 -3.53 7.36
C GLU A 154 -28.88 -4.69 6.44
N ARG A 155 -28.04 -4.39 5.45
CA ARG A 155 -27.52 -5.35 4.46
C ARG A 155 -26.09 -5.73 4.73
N TYR A 156 -25.72 -6.94 4.35
CA TYR A 156 -24.38 -7.47 4.51
C TYR A 156 -23.44 -6.87 3.47
N LEU A 157 -22.21 -6.52 3.87
CA LEU A 157 -21.12 -6.32 2.93
C LEU A 157 -20.86 -7.65 2.21
N HIS A 158 -21.20 -7.68 0.94
CA HIS A 158 -21.24 -8.88 0.14
C HIS A 158 -20.31 -8.76 -1.07
N THR A 159 -19.76 -9.90 -1.45
CA THR A 159 -19.12 -10.04 -2.74
C THR A 159 -19.40 -11.39 -3.35
N THR A 160 -19.55 -11.39 -4.68
CA THR A 160 -19.79 -12.56 -5.51
C THR A 160 -19.25 -12.31 -6.92
N LYS A 161 -19.25 -13.35 -7.75
CA LYS A 161 -18.87 -13.28 -9.16
C LYS A 161 -20.14 -13.28 -10.01
N GLU A 162 -20.43 -12.18 -10.68
CA GLU A 162 -21.55 -12.02 -11.62
C GLU A 162 -20.98 -11.90 -13.05
N ASN A 163 -21.35 -12.81 -13.96
CA ASN A 163 -20.87 -12.80 -15.35
C ASN A 163 -19.34 -12.66 -15.47
N ASP A 164 -18.62 -13.45 -14.67
CA ASP A 164 -17.17 -13.41 -14.51
C ASP A 164 -16.55 -12.14 -13.91
N LEU A 165 -17.36 -11.14 -13.56
CA LEU A 165 -16.94 -9.94 -12.88
C LEU A 165 -17.16 -10.05 -11.37
N SER A 166 -16.13 -9.71 -10.61
CA SER A 166 -16.25 -9.61 -9.15
C SER A 166 -17.02 -8.36 -8.77
N VAL A 167 -18.11 -8.53 -8.03
CA VAL A 167 -18.98 -7.43 -7.56
C VAL A 167 -18.79 -7.27 -6.06
N VAL A 168 -18.77 -6.02 -5.59
CA VAL A 168 -18.82 -5.67 -4.15
C VAL A 168 -20.06 -4.80 -3.94
N ASN A 169 -20.99 -5.28 -3.12
CA ASN A 169 -22.26 -4.62 -2.86
C ASN A 169 -22.71 -4.83 -1.41
N ALA A 170 -23.78 -4.14 -1.01
CA ALA A 170 -24.50 -4.41 0.22
C ALA A 170 -25.78 -5.17 -0.13
N SER A 171 -25.88 -6.45 0.22
CA SER A 171 -26.98 -7.34 -0.17
C SER A 171 -27.55 -8.16 1.00
N PHE A 172 -28.55 -9.00 0.75
CA PHE A 172 -29.06 -9.95 1.75
C PHE A 172 -28.23 -11.24 1.85
N HIS A 173 -27.17 -11.37 1.04
CA HIS A 173 -26.28 -12.52 1.06
C HIS A 173 -25.07 -12.25 1.96
N VAL A 174 -24.76 -13.21 2.83
CA VAL A 174 -23.64 -13.09 3.75
C VAL A 174 -22.34 -13.42 3.04
N THR A 175 -21.31 -12.60 3.26
CA THR A 175 -19.92 -12.93 2.96
C THR A 175 -19.12 -12.92 4.27
N HIS A 176 -18.29 -13.94 4.47
CA HIS A 176 -17.34 -14.00 5.57
C HIS A 176 -16.08 -13.21 5.21
N TRP A 177 -15.79 -12.18 6.01
CA TRP A 177 -14.64 -11.31 5.85
C TRP A 177 -13.63 -11.55 6.98
N SER A 178 -12.40 -11.88 6.63
CA SER A 178 -11.30 -11.98 7.58
C SER A 178 -10.55 -10.66 7.65
N VAL A 179 -10.39 -10.13 8.87
CA VAL A 179 -9.62 -8.91 9.14
C VAL A 179 -8.14 -9.26 9.20
N GLN A 180 -7.39 -8.80 8.20
CA GLN A 180 -5.94 -8.96 8.14
C GLN A 180 -5.25 -7.70 8.69
N PRO A 181 -4.36 -7.84 9.68
CA PRO A 181 -3.58 -6.71 10.16
C PRO A 181 -2.58 -6.29 9.09
N TYR A 182 -2.59 -5.01 8.73
CA TYR A 182 -1.59 -4.42 7.85
C TYR A 182 -0.45 -3.79 8.66
N GLY A 183 -0.79 -3.05 9.71
CA GLY A 183 0.15 -2.40 10.62
C GLY A 183 -0.60 -1.60 11.70
N THR A 184 0.13 -0.97 12.62
CA THR A 184 -0.49 -0.16 13.68
C THR A 184 -0.05 1.29 13.56
N GLY A 185 -0.98 2.24 13.70
CA GLY A 185 -0.65 3.67 13.75
C GLY A 185 0.26 4.01 14.94
N ILE A 186 0.05 3.33 16.07
CA ILE A 186 0.86 3.51 17.29
C ILE A 186 2.34 3.24 17.05
N SER A 187 2.67 2.11 16.38
CA SER A 187 4.07 1.79 16.12
C SER A 187 4.72 2.86 15.24
N ARG A 188 4.01 3.34 14.21
CA ARG A 188 4.50 4.41 13.35
C ARG A 188 4.72 5.73 14.08
N MET A 189 3.82 6.10 15.00
CA MET A 189 3.96 7.31 15.81
C MET A 189 5.09 7.21 16.83
N LYS A 190 5.27 6.05 17.46
CA LYS A 190 6.27 5.85 18.51
C LYS A 190 7.68 5.68 17.95
N TYR A 191 7.82 4.99 16.82
CA TYR A 191 9.10 4.65 16.20
C TYR A 191 9.33 5.50 14.95
N VAL A 192 9.24 6.81 15.11
CA VAL A 192 9.38 7.77 14.00
C VAL A 192 10.72 7.69 13.29
N GLY A 193 11.80 7.21 13.91
CA GLY A 193 13.10 7.03 13.26
C GLY A 193 13.25 5.76 12.42
N TYR A 194 12.20 4.94 12.31
CA TYR A 194 12.22 3.66 11.60
C TYR A 194 11.40 3.69 10.31
N VAL A 195 11.79 2.81 9.38
CA VAL A 195 11.14 2.65 8.08
C VAL A 195 10.12 1.52 8.14
N PHE A 196 8.93 1.76 7.60
CA PHE A 196 7.84 0.79 7.56
C PHE A 196 7.48 0.40 6.11
N GLY A 197 6.96 -0.81 5.95
CA GLY A 197 6.37 -1.21 4.68
C GLY A 197 5.23 -0.29 4.26
N GLY A 198 5.17 0.03 2.98
CA GLY A 198 4.27 1.01 2.39
C GLY A 198 4.74 2.47 2.50
N ASP A 199 5.85 2.74 3.21
CA ASP A 199 6.45 4.08 3.21
C ASP A 199 6.94 4.45 1.81
N VAL A 200 6.82 5.74 1.53
CA VAL A 200 7.32 6.37 0.31
C VAL A 200 8.53 7.23 0.68
N LEU A 201 9.63 7.03 -0.04
CA LEU A 201 10.91 7.67 0.25
C LEU A 201 11.74 7.88 -1.01
N ARG A 202 12.85 8.60 -0.83
CA ARG A 202 13.93 8.75 -1.81
C ARG A 202 15.18 8.04 -1.29
N PHE A 203 15.92 7.41 -2.19
CA PHE A 203 17.26 6.88 -1.90
C PHE A 203 18.30 7.90 -2.39
N PHE A 204 19.09 8.46 -1.49
CA PHE A 204 20.18 9.38 -1.78
C PHE A 204 21.51 8.64 -1.82
N HIS A 205 22.37 9.02 -2.76
CA HIS A 205 23.72 8.47 -2.93
C HIS A 205 24.71 9.63 -2.91
N GLY A 206 25.79 9.52 -2.13
CA GLY A 206 26.85 10.54 -2.04
C GLY A 206 26.42 11.88 -1.42
N GLY A 207 25.15 12.05 -1.04
CA GLY A 207 24.58 13.26 -0.45
C GLY A 207 24.06 14.30 -1.44
N ASP A 208 24.40 14.19 -2.73
CA ASP A 208 24.04 15.14 -3.78
C ASP A 208 23.30 14.53 -4.99
N GLU A 209 23.13 13.21 -5.00
CA GLU A 209 22.40 12.46 -6.02
C GLU A 209 21.30 11.60 -5.40
N CYS A 210 20.29 11.22 -6.18
CA CYS A 210 19.30 10.23 -5.76
C CYS A 210 18.96 9.21 -6.85
N LEU A 211 18.52 8.02 -6.41
CA LEU A 211 18.02 6.97 -7.30
C LEU A 211 16.72 7.41 -7.95
N THR A 212 16.67 7.37 -9.28
CA THR A 212 15.55 7.90 -10.06
C THR A 212 15.49 7.25 -11.44
N ILE A 213 14.54 7.69 -12.27
CA ILE A 213 14.47 7.38 -13.69
C ILE A 213 14.73 8.62 -14.56
N PRO A 214 15.22 8.45 -15.80
CA PRO A 214 15.35 9.56 -16.76
C PRO A 214 14.02 10.28 -16.99
N SER A 215 14.06 11.58 -17.30
CA SER A 215 12.84 12.34 -17.64
C SER A 215 12.17 11.86 -18.94
N THR A 216 12.95 11.22 -19.81
CA THR A 216 12.49 10.58 -21.07
C THR A 216 12.25 9.08 -20.90
N TRP A 217 12.11 8.59 -19.67
CA TRP A 217 11.90 7.17 -19.41
C TRP A 217 10.65 6.67 -20.13
N SER A 218 10.74 5.46 -20.67
CA SER A 218 9.59 4.72 -21.21
C SER A 218 9.80 3.22 -21.02
N PRO A 219 8.75 2.40 -21.20
CA PRO A 219 8.87 0.94 -21.16
C PRO A 219 9.76 0.35 -22.26
N ALA A 220 10.16 1.14 -23.27
CA ALA A 220 10.99 0.67 -24.36
C ALA A 220 12.36 0.20 -23.82
N PRO A 221 12.93 -0.92 -24.33
CA PRO A 221 14.15 -1.51 -23.77
C PRO A 221 15.34 -0.56 -23.63
N SER A 222 15.50 0.41 -24.54
CA SER A 222 16.59 1.41 -24.51
C SER A 222 16.37 2.59 -23.56
N GLN A 223 15.14 2.77 -23.05
CA GLN A 223 14.74 3.88 -22.20
C GLN A 223 14.31 3.45 -20.79
N ASN A 224 14.17 2.15 -20.56
CA ASN A 224 13.81 1.58 -19.27
C ASN A 224 15.04 1.43 -18.37
N LEU A 225 15.62 2.57 -18.01
CA LEU A 225 16.84 2.67 -17.22
C LEU A 225 16.55 3.22 -15.83
N VAL A 226 17.36 2.81 -14.86
CA VAL A 226 17.42 3.38 -13.51
C VAL A 226 18.77 4.09 -13.38
N ILE A 227 18.78 5.30 -12.85
CA ILE A 227 19.96 6.17 -12.81
C ILE A 227 20.11 6.82 -11.44
N TYR A 228 21.30 7.35 -11.18
CA TYR A 228 21.52 8.36 -10.15
C TYR A 228 21.60 9.73 -10.81
N GLU A 229 20.85 10.69 -10.28
CA GLU A 229 20.83 12.06 -10.80
C GLU A 229 20.72 13.05 -9.63
N GLY A 230 21.51 14.12 -9.68
CA GLY A 230 21.49 15.20 -8.71
C GLY A 230 20.62 16.40 -9.11
N GLY A 231 20.62 17.42 -8.27
CA GLY A 231 19.91 18.68 -8.53
C GLY A 231 18.40 18.61 -8.31
N SER A 232 17.61 19.15 -9.24
CA SER A 232 16.16 19.35 -9.03
C SER A 232 15.36 18.05 -8.91
N VAL A 233 15.88 16.92 -9.41
CA VAL A 233 15.22 15.61 -9.31
C VAL A 233 15.05 15.13 -7.87
N MET A 234 15.89 15.60 -6.95
CA MET A 234 15.82 15.29 -5.52
C MET A 234 14.53 15.78 -4.85
N SER A 235 13.75 16.64 -5.51
CA SER A 235 12.42 17.09 -5.09
C SER A 235 11.31 16.81 -6.11
N GLN A 236 11.58 16.00 -7.14
CA GLN A 236 10.60 15.61 -8.15
C GLN A 236 9.94 14.27 -7.84
N ALA A 237 8.77 14.02 -8.42
CA ALA A 237 8.02 12.78 -8.21
C ALA A 237 8.69 11.52 -8.81
N ARG A 238 9.61 11.69 -9.79
CA ARG A 238 10.34 10.58 -10.44
C ARG A 238 11.44 9.94 -9.57
N SER A 239 11.75 10.53 -8.41
CA SER A 239 12.66 9.95 -7.43
C SER A 239 11.93 9.27 -6.26
N LEU A 240 10.60 9.15 -6.31
CA LEU A 240 9.80 8.56 -5.24
C LEU A 240 9.64 7.05 -5.43
N TRP A 241 10.00 6.32 -4.38
CA TRP A 241 9.93 4.86 -4.31
C TRP A 241 9.10 4.44 -3.10
N ARG A 242 8.26 3.42 -3.28
CA ARG A 242 7.49 2.79 -2.22
C ARG A 242 8.10 1.44 -1.87
N LEU A 243 8.32 1.18 -0.58
CA LEU A 243 8.82 -0.12 -0.12
C LEU A 243 7.65 -1.05 0.14
N GLU A 244 7.63 -2.24 -0.45
CA GLU A 244 6.55 -3.21 -0.28
C GLU A 244 7.14 -4.55 0.18
N LEU A 245 6.92 -4.91 1.44
CA LEU A 245 7.35 -6.22 1.95
C LEU A 245 6.73 -7.34 1.11
N ALA A 246 7.49 -8.40 0.81
CA ALA A 246 7.02 -9.54 0.03
C ALA A 246 6.07 -10.48 0.81
N ARG A 247 5.03 -9.90 1.45
CA ARG A 247 3.99 -10.58 2.24
C ARG A 247 2.71 -9.73 2.28
N THR A 248 1.58 -10.35 2.62
CA THR A 248 0.27 -9.65 2.71
C THR A 248 -0.11 -9.30 4.14
N LYS A 249 0.13 -10.19 5.10
CA LYS A 249 -0.08 -9.90 6.54
C LYS A 249 1.09 -9.07 7.07
N TRP A 250 0.80 -8.07 7.90
CA TRP A 250 1.80 -7.17 8.47
C TRP A 250 2.70 -6.52 7.41
N ALA A 251 2.15 -6.28 6.21
CA ALA A 251 2.87 -5.68 5.09
C ALA A 251 3.26 -4.22 5.36
N GLY A 252 2.58 -3.56 6.30
CA GLY A 252 2.88 -2.22 6.79
C GLY A 252 3.71 -2.15 8.08
N GLY A 253 4.25 -3.30 8.53
CA GLY A 253 5.16 -3.38 9.68
C GLY A 253 6.57 -2.88 9.37
N PHE A 254 7.49 -3.03 10.33
CA PHE A 254 8.89 -2.61 10.16
C PHE A 254 9.55 -3.27 8.94
N ILE A 255 10.33 -2.47 8.22
CA ILE A 255 11.35 -3.00 7.32
C ILE A 255 12.50 -3.53 8.17
N ASN A 256 12.99 -4.72 7.85
CA ASN A 256 14.13 -5.30 8.53
C ASN A 256 15.20 -5.80 7.55
N TRP A 257 16.42 -5.98 8.03
CA TRP A 257 17.60 -6.37 7.24
C TRP A 257 17.50 -7.74 6.55
N LEU A 258 16.56 -8.59 6.99
CA LEU A 258 16.47 -9.99 6.57
C LEU A 258 15.29 -10.28 5.64
N HIS A 259 14.31 -9.38 5.55
CA HIS A 259 13.10 -9.63 4.78
C HIS A 259 13.21 -9.02 3.39
N PRO A 260 13.00 -9.83 2.33
CA PRO A 260 12.98 -9.32 0.97
C PRO A 260 11.77 -8.40 0.77
N MET A 261 11.97 -7.33 0.02
CA MET A 261 10.93 -6.37 -0.34
C MET A 261 11.00 -6.04 -1.82
N ARG A 262 9.86 -5.64 -2.39
CA ARG A 262 9.80 -5.02 -3.70
C ARG A 262 9.92 -3.52 -3.55
N ILE A 263 10.61 -2.88 -4.50
CA ILE A 263 10.80 -1.43 -4.54
C ILE A 263 10.01 -0.89 -5.72
N ARG A 264 8.91 -0.21 -5.45
CA ARG A 264 7.96 0.25 -6.46
C ARG A 264 8.18 1.71 -6.80
N HIS A 265 8.39 2.02 -8.06
CA HIS A 265 8.45 3.40 -8.53
C HIS A 265 7.05 4.02 -8.55
N LEU A 266 6.87 5.14 -7.86
CA LEU A 266 5.53 5.60 -7.49
C LEU A 266 4.71 6.10 -8.68
N THR A 267 5.31 6.85 -9.60
CA THR A 267 4.57 7.47 -10.73
C THR A 267 4.36 6.52 -11.91
N THR A 268 5.24 5.55 -12.13
CA THR A 268 5.05 4.53 -13.18
C THR A 268 4.28 3.31 -12.67
N GLY A 269 4.24 3.08 -11.36
CA GLY A 269 3.61 1.91 -10.74
C GLY A 269 4.38 0.60 -10.93
N ARG A 270 5.56 0.65 -11.56
CA ARG A 270 6.43 -0.49 -11.88
C ARG A 270 7.40 -0.78 -10.73
N TYR A 271 8.01 -1.96 -10.77
CA TYR A 271 8.92 -2.41 -9.71
C TYR A 271 10.35 -2.43 -10.21
N LEU A 272 11.31 -2.16 -9.33
CA LEU A 272 12.70 -2.49 -9.57
C LEU A 272 12.80 -4.00 -9.83
N GLY A 273 13.49 -4.40 -10.89
CA GLY A 273 13.61 -5.79 -11.27
C GLY A 273 14.91 -6.09 -12.00
N VAL A 274 15.16 -7.39 -12.17
CA VAL A 274 16.40 -7.94 -12.73
C VAL A 274 16.06 -8.81 -13.93
N LYS A 275 16.66 -8.49 -15.09
CA LYS A 275 16.56 -9.32 -16.30
C LYS A 275 17.45 -10.56 -16.18
N GLU A 276 17.22 -11.54 -17.06
CA GLU A 276 18.06 -12.74 -17.17
C GLU A 276 19.55 -12.44 -17.42
N ASN A 277 19.86 -11.32 -18.09
CA ASN A 277 21.24 -10.87 -18.32
C ASN A 277 21.81 -10.02 -17.17
N ASN A 278 21.18 -10.04 -15.99
CA ASN A 278 21.55 -9.27 -14.80
C ASN A 278 21.49 -7.74 -14.96
N GLU A 279 20.71 -7.23 -15.93
CA GLU A 279 20.44 -5.79 -16.02
C GLU A 279 19.31 -5.35 -15.06
N LEU A 280 19.54 -4.22 -14.40
CA LEU A 280 18.54 -3.56 -13.57
C LEU A 280 17.57 -2.75 -14.44
N TYR A 281 16.26 -2.88 -14.23
CA TYR A 281 15.23 -2.17 -14.97
C TYR A 281 13.94 -2.01 -14.15
N LEU A 282 12.92 -1.35 -14.72
CA LEU A 282 11.58 -1.34 -14.16
C LEU A 282 10.65 -2.36 -14.83
N VAL A 283 10.26 -3.39 -14.09
CA VAL A 283 9.36 -4.47 -14.51
C VAL A 283 7.89 -4.10 -14.27
N ASP A 284 7.02 -4.55 -15.17
CA ASP A 284 5.58 -4.39 -14.99
C ASP A 284 5.08 -5.19 -13.77
N ARG A 285 3.98 -4.72 -13.17
CA ARG A 285 3.37 -5.38 -12.01
C ARG A 285 3.10 -6.87 -12.26
N ASN A 286 2.59 -7.23 -13.44
CA ASN A 286 2.19 -8.61 -13.72
C ASN A 286 3.39 -9.56 -13.92
N GLU A 287 4.60 -9.02 -14.06
CA GLU A 287 5.84 -9.75 -14.28
C GLU A 287 6.80 -9.64 -13.07
N ALA A 288 6.43 -8.88 -12.03
CA ALA A 288 7.24 -8.61 -10.85
C ALA A 288 7.24 -9.77 -9.84
N THR A 289 7.71 -10.94 -10.29
CA THR A 289 7.83 -12.15 -9.46
C THR A 289 8.72 -11.93 -8.24
N ILE A 290 8.60 -12.78 -7.22
CA ILE A 290 9.50 -12.73 -6.06
C ILE A 290 10.96 -12.86 -6.52
N GLU A 291 11.21 -13.77 -7.45
CA GLU A 291 12.54 -14.10 -7.93
C GLU A 291 13.22 -12.93 -8.66
N THR A 292 12.46 -12.16 -9.45
CA THR A 292 13.00 -11.12 -10.34
C THR A 292 12.95 -9.72 -9.76
N SER A 293 12.18 -9.48 -8.68
CA SER A 293 11.86 -8.10 -8.23
C SER A 293 12.02 -7.86 -6.73
N THR A 294 12.61 -8.79 -5.99
CA THR A 294 12.83 -8.60 -4.55
C THR A 294 14.28 -8.30 -4.20
N PHE A 295 14.44 -7.39 -3.24
CA PHE A 295 15.72 -6.88 -2.78
C PHE A 295 15.77 -6.89 -1.25
N TRP A 296 16.96 -7.05 -0.71
CA TRP A 296 17.27 -6.81 0.70
C TRP A 296 17.94 -5.46 0.86
N LEU A 297 17.66 -4.81 1.99
CA LEU A 297 18.51 -3.74 2.50
C LEU A 297 19.52 -4.38 3.46
N ARG A 298 20.78 -3.99 3.37
CA ARG A 298 21.90 -4.53 4.15
C ARG A 298 22.70 -3.38 4.75
N GLN A 299 23.31 -3.63 5.89
CA GLN A 299 24.23 -2.69 6.53
C GLN A 299 25.63 -2.76 5.91
N GLU A 300 26.08 -3.97 5.57
CA GLU A 300 27.40 -4.23 5.02
C GLU A 300 27.34 -5.22 3.85
N LYS A 301 28.43 -5.28 3.07
CA LYS A 301 28.63 -6.27 2.02
C LYS A 301 29.31 -7.51 2.58
N ASP A 302 28.58 -8.27 3.38
CA ASP A 302 29.05 -9.53 3.93
C ASP A 302 28.41 -10.74 3.23
N ASP A 303 29.21 -11.79 3.07
CA ASP A 303 28.71 -13.12 2.69
C ASP A 303 28.16 -13.88 3.89
N GLN A 304 28.43 -13.38 5.10
CA GLN A 304 28.02 -14.01 6.35
C GLN A 304 26.62 -13.56 6.70
N LYS A 305 25.67 -14.49 6.73
CA LYS A 305 24.33 -14.25 7.28
C LYS A 305 24.40 -14.12 8.80
N ILE A 306 24.95 -13.01 9.30
CA ILE A 306 25.02 -12.72 10.73
C ILE A 306 23.59 -12.71 11.26
N VAL A 307 23.35 -13.51 12.31
CA VAL A 307 22.06 -13.52 12.99
C VAL A 307 22.00 -12.30 13.89
N LEU A 308 21.28 -11.26 13.44
CA LEU A 308 21.01 -10.07 14.21
C LEU A 308 19.96 -10.36 15.31
N GLU A 309 20.08 -9.72 16.46
CA GLU A 309 19.05 -9.77 17.52
C GLU A 309 17.78 -9.03 17.09
N ASP A 310 16.60 -9.46 17.58
CA ASP A 310 15.29 -8.94 17.12
C ASP A 310 15.13 -7.41 17.19
N LYS A 311 15.86 -6.72 18.08
CA LYS A 311 15.81 -5.25 18.24
C LYS A 311 16.70 -4.48 17.26
N ASP A 312 17.73 -5.12 16.73
CA ASP A 312 18.65 -4.52 15.76
C ASP A 312 18.27 -4.89 14.31
N LEU A 313 17.18 -5.65 14.14
CA LEU A 313 16.68 -6.05 12.85
C LEU A 313 16.06 -4.90 12.05
N GLU A 314 15.55 -3.87 12.72
CA GLU A 314 14.71 -2.83 12.11
C GLU A 314 15.56 -1.73 11.45
N VAL A 315 15.22 -1.38 10.20
CA VAL A 315 15.92 -0.35 9.44
C VAL A 315 15.46 1.03 9.91
N GLY A 316 16.41 1.82 10.43
CA GLY A 316 16.20 3.20 10.86
C GLY A 316 16.84 4.24 9.94
N ASP A 317 17.25 5.37 10.52
CA ASP A 317 18.05 6.43 9.87
C ASP A 317 19.51 5.95 9.67
N SER A 318 19.70 4.85 8.94
CA SER A 318 21.01 4.26 8.64
C SER A 318 21.25 4.27 7.14
N THR A 319 22.51 4.48 6.74
CA THR A 319 22.94 4.21 5.37
C THR A 319 22.83 2.72 5.09
N VAL A 320 22.27 2.35 3.94
CA VAL A 320 22.11 0.95 3.55
C VAL A 320 22.70 0.66 2.19
N ILE A 321 22.87 -0.61 1.91
CA ILE A 321 23.25 -1.12 0.61
C ILE A 321 22.14 -2.06 0.14
N MET A 322 21.83 -2.04 -1.15
CA MET A 322 20.74 -2.82 -1.72
C MET A 322 21.29 -4.04 -2.46
N GLN A 323 20.74 -5.22 -2.15
CA GLN A 323 21.15 -6.49 -2.76
C GLN A 323 19.93 -7.17 -3.38
N HIS A 324 20.05 -7.68 -4.60
CA HIS A 324 19.00 -8.49 -5.21
C HIS A 324 18.89 -9.84 -4.50
N ALA A 325 17.67 -10.26 -4.17
CA ALA A 325 17.44 -11.40 -3.30
C ALA A 325 17.84 -12.74 -3.92
N THR A 326 17.62 -12.92 -5.23
CA THR A 326 17.87 -14.22 -5.88
C THR A 326 19.31 -14.34 -6.36
N THR A 327 19.81 -13.32 -7.05
CA THR A 327 21.15 -13.38 -7.67
C THR A 327 22.26 -12.96 -6.71
N CYS A 328 21.91 -12.41 -5.54
CA CYS A 328 22.83 -11.84 -4.56
C CYS A 328 23.71 -10.69 -5.09
N LEU A 329 23.41 -10.14 -6.27
CA LEU A 329 24.15 -9.02 -6.84
C LEU A 329 23.80 -7.72 -6.12
N TRP A 330 24.80 -6.86 -5.93
CA TRP A 330 24.66 -5.55 -5.32
C TRP A 330 24.19 -4.52 -6.35
N VAL A 331 23.26 -3.66 -5.95
CA VAL A 331 22.94 -2.45 -6.72
C VAL A 331 24.11 -1.49 -6.57
N SER A 332 24.72 -1.13 -7.71
CA SER A 332 25.84 -0.21 -7.84
C SER A 332 25.63 0.67 -9.07
N TYR A 333 26.68 1.29 -9.60
CA TYR A 333 26.56 2.19 -10.75
C TYR A 333 27.71 2.07 -11.75
N LYS A 334 27.41 2.34 -13.02
CA LYS A 334 28.38 2.63 -14.08
C LYS A 334 28.33 4.11 -14.41
N SER A 335 29.49 4.76 -14.37
CA SER A 335 29.63 6.17 -14.77
C SER A 335 30.02 6.26 -16.25
N TYR A 336 29.45 7.23 -16.96
CA TYR A 336 29.85 7.58 -18.31
C TYR A 336 29.80 9.10 -18.50
N GLU A 337 30.68 9.63 -19.36
CA GLU A 337 30.78 11.06 -19.61
C GLU A 337 29.97 11.44 -20.86
N THR A 338 29.01 12.34 -20.70
CA THR A 338 28.15 12.83 -21.80
C THR A 338 28.28 14.34 -21.97
N LYS A 339 28.35 14.81 -23.21
CA LYS A 339 28.42 16.26 -23.49
C LYS A 339 27.02 16.85 -23.64
N LYS A 340 26.58 17.65 -22.67
CA LYS A 340 25.28 18.36 -22.68
C LYS A 340 25.43 19.78 -23.21
N LYS A 341 24.54 20.16 -24.15
CA LYS A 341 24.51 21.49 -24.74
C LYS A 341 24.27 22.55 -23.66
N GLY A 342 25.18 23.54 -23.56
CA GLY A 342 25.09 24.63 -22.58
C GLY A 342 25.63 24.32 -21.18
N VAL A 343 25.98 23.06 -20.88
CA VAL A 343 26.50 22.63 -19.56
C VAL A 343 27.93 22.08 -19.66
N GLY A 344 28.30 21.51 -20.81
CA GLY A 344 29.64 20.92 -21.02
C GLY A 344 29.63 19.41 -20.84
N LYS A 345 30.76 18.85 -20.39
CA LYS A 345 30.87 17.43 -20.05
C LYS A 345 30.24 17.20 -18.69
N VAL A 346 29.34 16.22 -18.61
CA VAL A 346 28.59 15.86 -17.40
C VAL A 346 28.76 14.37 -17.20
N GLU A 347 29.09 13.97 -15.98
CA GLU A 347 29.07 12.56 -15.57
C GLU A 347 27.62 12.12 -15.37
N GLU A 348 27.27 10.97 -15.93
CA GLU A 348 25.99 10.32 -15.70
C GLU A 348 26.23 8.93 -15.11
N LYS A 349 25.41 8.56 -14.13
CA LYS A 349 25.50 7.27 -13.44
C LYS A 349 24.27 6.44 -13.73
N GLN A 350 24.45 5.31 -14.39
CA GLN A 350 23.41 4.30 -14.56
C GLN A 350 23.51 3.29 -13.41
N ALA A 351 22.39 3.04 -12.73
CA ALA A 351 22.31 1.99 -11.72
C ALA A 351 22.37 0.60 -12.41
N VAL A 352 23.19 -0.28 -11.87
CA VAL A 352 23.45 -1.63 -12.39
C VAL A 352 23.54 -2.64 -11.26
N LEU A 353 23.59 -3.92 -11.60
CA LEU A 353 23.92 -4.98 -10.66
C LEU A 353 25.38 -5.41 -10.85
N HIS A 354 26.08 -5.67 -9.74
CA HIS A 354 27.48 -6.07 -9.73
C HIS A 354 27.76 -7.09 -8.61
N GLU A 355 28.71 -8.00 -8.83
CA GLU A 355 29.06 -9.06 -7.86
C GLU A 355 29.68 -8.49 -6.58
N GLU A 356 30.54 -7.47 -6.70
CA GLU A 356 31.20 -6.82 -5.55
C GLU A 356 30.59 -5.45 -5.20
N GLY A 357 29.92 -4.82 -6.18
CA GLY A 357 29.64 -3.37 -6.19
C GLY A 357 30.88 -2.49 -5.89
N LYS A 358 30.66 -1.24 -5.46
CA LYS A 358 31.70 -0.27 -5.06
C LYS A 358 31.62 0.06 -3.57
N MET A 359 32.67 0.69 -3.04
CA MET A 359 32.73 1.06 -1.61
C MET A 359 31.76 2.19 -1.24
N ASP A 360 31.32 2.98 -2.22
CA ASP A 360 30.46 4.14 -2.06
C ASP A 360 28.98 3.86 -2.40
N ASP A 361 28.57 2.59 -2.59
CA ASP A 361 27.18 2.21 -2.92
C ASP A 361 26.14 2.53 -1.83
N GLY A 362 26.56 3.11 -0.71
CA GLY A 362 25.69 3.49 0.40
C GLY A 362 24.55 4.41 -0.04
N LEU A 363 23.35 4.09 0.44
CA LEU A 363 22.11 4.80 0.19
C LEU A 363 21.52 5.29 1.51
N ASP A 364 21.33 6.60 1.63
CA ASP A 364 20.55 7.20 2.70
C ASP A 364 19.09 7.35 2.26
N PHE A 365 18.15 7.39 3.20
CA PHE A 365 16.74 7.62 2.86
C PHE A 365 16.22 8.95 3.39
N SER A 366 15.29 9.53 2.64
CA SER A 366 14.39 10.55 3.16
C SER A 366 12.95 10.20 2.83
N ARG A 367 12.11 10.10 3.87
CA ARG A 367 10.68 9.85 3.69
C ARG A 367 10.01 11.08 3.06
N SER A 368 9.15 10.82 2.08
CA SER A 368 8.34 11.87 1.46
C SER A 368 7.29 12.37 2.45
N GLN A 369 6.89 13.63 2.29
CA GLN A 369 5.70 14.14 2.96
C GLN A 369 4.44 13.44 2.41
N GLU A 370 3.38 13.38 3.22
CA GLU A 370 2.13 12.71 2.85
C GLU A 370 1.49 13.32 1.59
N GLU A 371 1.45 14.65 1.49
CA GLU A 371 0.91 15.37 0.32
C GLU A 371 1.69 15.06 -0.97
N GLU A 372 3.02 14.96 -0.86
CA GLU A 372 3.90 14.62 -1.98
C GLU A 372 3.63 13.19 -2.48
N SER A 373 3.58 12.22 -1.56
CA SER A 373 3.25 10.82 -1.86
C SER A 373 1.86 10.68 -2.47
N ARG A 374 0.86 11.40 -1.93
CA ARG A 374 -0.50 11.44 -2.48
C ARG A 374 -0.52 12.02 -3.89
N THR A 375 0.16 13.13 -4.12
CA THR A 375 0.20 13.79 -5.44
C THR A 375 0.85 12.90 -6.50
N ALA A 376 1.95 12.22 -6.17
CA ALA A 376 2.61 11.30 -7.09
C ALA A 376 1.72 10.11 -7.50
N ARG A 377 0.89 9.60 -6.59
CA ARG A 377 -0.13 8.58 -6.92
C ARG A 377 -1.22 9.12 -7.85
N VAL A 378 -1.66 10.37 -7.63
CA VAL A 378 -2.60 11.04 -8.54
C VAL A 378 -2.00 11.20 -9.94
N ILE A 379 -0.72 11.57 -10.06
CA ILE A 379 -0.01 11.64 -11.35
C ILE A 379 -0.09 10.29 -12.08
N ARG A 380 0.25 9.19 -11.40
CA ARG A 380 0.14 7.83 -11.97
C ARG A 380 -1.26 7.55 -12.48
N LYS A 381 -2.27 7.83 -11.65
CA LYS A 381 -3.66 7.53 -11.99
C LYS A 381 -4.16 8.34 -13.17
N CYS A 382 -3.89 9.65 -13.18
CA CYS A 382 -4.20 10.53 -14.30
C CYS A 382 -3.52 10.05 -15.58
N SER A 383 -2.23 9.72 -15.52
CA SER A 383 -1.50 9.21 -16.69
C SER A 383 -2.15 7.94 -17.24
N SER A 384 -2.45 6.96 -16.38
CA SER A 384 -3.10 5.70 -16.80
C SER A 384 -4.49 5.93 -17.41
N LEU A 385 -5.33 6.75 -16.77
CA LEU A 385 -6.67 7.07 -17.27
C LEU A 385 -6.63 7.79 -18.62
N PHE A 386 -5.76 8.80 -18.77
CA PHE A 386 -5.65 9.54 -20.02
C PHE A 386 -5.04 8.70 -21.13
N THR A 387 -4.05 7.85 -20.85
CA THR A 387 -3.54 6.91 -21.86
C THR A 387 -4.65 6.00 -22.35
N GLN A 388 -5.41 5.37 -21.44
CA GLN A 388 -6.53 4.50 -21.81
C GLN A 388 -7.67 5.24 -22.53
N PHE A 389 -7.87 6.53 -22.26
CA PHE A 389 -8.87 7.32 -22.97
C PHE A 389 -8.43 7.69 -24.39
N ILE A 390 -7.13 7.92 -24.61
CA ILE A 390 -6.57 8.33 -25.89
C ILE A 390 -6.40 7.13 -26.84
N THR A 391 -6.03 5.96 -26.30
CA THR A 391 -5.83 4.72 -27.06
C THR A 391 -7.11 3.91 -27.13
#